data_AF-D8R4E5-F1
#
_entry.id   AF-D8R4E5-F1
#
_cell.length_a   1.000
_cell.length_b   1.000
_cell.length_c   1.000
_cell.angle_alpha   90.00
_cell.angle_beta   90.00
_cell.angle_gamma   90.00
#
_symmetry.space_group_name_H-M   'P 1'
#
loop_
_entity.id
_entity.type
_entity.pdbx_description
1 polymer ?
#
loop_
_entity_poly.entity_id
_entity_poly.type
_entity_poly.pdbx_seq_one_letter_code
_entity_poly.pdbx_strand_id
1 'polypeptide(L)'
;MKKRRWLERDGDGDGDGATGQSSEDCMVLVADPEVRMRSIAISGMIAGARGAQLGPVREAMQRRLWEEQEISVVQQIVTALSSIFADETTTSCLQRYYLLDGCPEPIKIRILASLVRICKTSNEHSEVVAALQPALLQDLYGKNPVLRMWGLKFATKFFEQQRNKSWIIAALHKRFFDTHAFVRKAALDAVISLDAVGFSFLDGLNAIALRLLEDHVSESVRLSAMELLRLWVMEVQAGEITASQQREINYTYLEICTMLTDPCTRVRKEACRVLGTMTSVSQKIKLHSVNKKSVLVTSGDPLISCNINGKSPRTAIVAGAFVSAVEDEFPEVRSAAVQALSSLSLGSKEVANAGVLGLFLDMLNDQDPAVRRASIQALYDLAGCGVFCVEDKHLRVITATLEDQNNELRHAGLKLLSSLKLPTLVMFESAVQTLMKCLDRHPQDRKNVYEALLCLGKGHGSHVEALKSELLTQVKFVVNGEKGLDDPSEMLSCKRITDFTKEHAPAESGDSSSTVLIMVQQAIKCALRAGSVSNDNQRETIRGCKKSLLVLERTSLVNLGLLYMDCLQLVAQKNSAKEPDHQKLGSVLGRMQTCFSGFSASGGRRLRARPALLSAGFNSRGK
;
A
#
# COMPACT_ATOMS: atom_id res chain seq x y z
N MET A 1 -53.39 32.04 -5.46
CA MET A 1 -52.74 30.82 -5.97
C MET A 1 -53.83 29.87 -6.47
N LYS A 2 -53.61 29.06 -7.50
CA LYS A 2 -54.51 27.94 -7.81
C LYS A 2 -54.33 26.86 -6.73
N LYS A 3 -55.41 26.21 -6.29
CA LYS A 3 -55.30 25.01 -5.43
C LYS A 3 -54.59 23.90 -6.20
N ARG A 4 -53.83 23.06 -5.48
CA ARG A 4 -53.10 21.91 -6.05
C ARG A 4 -53.97 20.66 -5.98
N ARG A 5 -54.03 19.89 -7.07
CA ARG A 5 -55.00 18.78 -7.21
C ARG A 5 -54.84 17.64 -6.19
N TRP A 6 -53.69 17.55 -5.51
CA TRP A 6 -53.43 16.57 -4.44
C TRP A 6 -53.63 17.11 -3.02
N LEU A 7 -53.88 18.41 -2.83
CA LEU A 7 -54.33 19.00 -1.54
C LEU A 7 -55.83 18.76 -1.29
N GLU A 8 -56.49 17.97 -2.14
CA GLU A 8 -57.93 17.70 -2.11
C GLU A 8 -58.21 16.19 -1.98
N ARG A 9 -57.19 15.38 -1.65
CA ARG A 9 -57.30 13.92 -1.37
C ARG A 9 -57.32 13.62 0.14
N ASP A 10 -58.23 14.26 0.85
CA ASP A 10 -58.73 13.77 2.15
C ASP A 10 -60.11 13.16 1.91
N GLY A 11 -60.23 11.83 2.09
CA GLY A 11 -61.45 11.07 1.86
C GLY A 11 -61.27 9.91 0.88
N ASP A 12 -61.50 8.70 1.39
CA ASP A 12 -61.81 7.43 0.73
C ASP A 12 -60.99 7.00 -0.51
N GLY A 13 -60.21 5.93 -0.34
CA GLY A 13 -59.54 5.20 -1.41
C GLY A 13 -58.64 4.10 -0.86
N ASP A 14 -59.04 2.84 -1.05
CA ASP A 14 -58.28 1.67 -0.59
C ASP A 14 -56.86 1.62 -1.18
N GLY A 15 -55.95 1.03 -0.42
CA GLY A 15 -54.57 0.86 -0.84
C GLY A 15 -54.40 -0.35 -1.77
N ASP A 16 -53.77 -0.13 -2.93
CA ASP A 16 -53.14 -1.20 -3.70
C ASP A 16 -51.70 -0.82 -4.09
N GLY A 17 -50.87 -1.84 -4.33
CA GLY A 17 -49.41 -1.73 -4.33
C GLY A 17 -48.81 -1.31 -5.66
N ALA A 18 -48.38 -0.05 -5.78
CA ALA A 18 -47.35 0.33 -6.73
C ALA A 18 -46.00 -0.28 -6.29
N THR A 19 -45.62 -1.40 -6.91
CA THR A 19 -44.34 -2.09 -6.65
C THR A 19 -43.15 -1.24 -7.09
N GLY A 20 -41.98 -1.48 -6.50
CA GLY A 20 -40.80 -0.65 -6.72
C GLY A 20 -40.23 -0.79 -8.13
N GLN A 21 -40.38 0.24 -8.96
CA GLN A 21 -39.67 0.36 -10.23
C GLN A 21 -38.19 0.68 -10.01
N SER A 22 -37.33 0.08 -10.83
CA SER A 22 -35.87 0.23 -10.75
C SER A 22 -35.41 1.58 -11.30
N SER A 23 -34.12 1.89 -11.14
CA SER A 23 -33.54 3.14 -11.63
C SER A 23 -33.38 3.21 -13.17
N GLU A 24 -33.90 2.25 -13.93
CA GLU A 24 -33.74 2.15 -15.38
C GLU A 24 -34.91 2.76 -16.17
N ASP A 25 -36.10 2.86 -15.58
CA ASP A 25 -37.29 3.47 -16.19
C ASP A 25 -37.16 5.00 -16.45
N CYS A 26 -36.04 5.62 -16.08
CA CYS A 26 -35.75 7.04 -16.35
C CYS A 26 -35.67 7.41 -17.85
N MET A 27 -35.72 6.44 -18.78
CA MET A 27 -35.83 6.68 -20.22
C MET A 27 -37.26 6.54 -20.79
N VAL A 28 -38.25 6.09 -20.02
CA VAL A 28 -39.65 5.88 -20.50
C VAL A 28 -40.60 7.03 -20.05
N LEU A 29 -40.03 8.19 -19.76
CA LEU A 29 -40.70 9.49 -19.84
C LEU A 29 -40.04 10.23 -21.02
N VAL A 30 -40.71 10.48 -22.15
CA VAL A 30 -41.96 11.24 -22.22
C VAL A 30 -42.83 10.86 -23.44
N ALA A 31 -44.11 10.53 -23.21
CA ALA A 31 -45.14 10.44 -24.26
C ALA A 31 -45.93 11.76 -24.47
N ASP A 32 -46.06 12.60 -23.44
CA ASP A 32 -46.77 13.88 -23.46
C ASP A 32 -45.90 15.05 -24.00
N PRO A 33 -46.26 15.70 -25.13
CA PRO A 33 -45.48 16.80 -25.68
C PRO A 33 -45.30 18.01 -24.75
N GLU A 34 -46.27 18.35 -23.90
CA GLU A 34 -46.18 19.48 -22.98
C GLU A 34 -45.24 19.19 -21.81
N VAL A 35 -45.24 17.95 -21.29
CA VAL A 35 -44.25 17.50 -20.30
C VAL A 35 -42.85 17.54 -20.92
N ARG A 36 -42.73 17.16 -22.21
CA ARG A 36 -41.46 17.18 -22.94
C ARG A 36 -40.93 18.61 -23.09
N MET A 37 -41.78 19.56 -23.49
CA MET A 37 -41.41 20.97 -23.60
C MET A 37 -41.05 21.59 -22.24
N ARG A 38 -41.78 21.27 -21.17
CA ARG A 38 -41.47 21.72 -19.80
C ARG A 38 -40.11 21.21 -19.30
N SER A 39 -39.78 19.95 -19.59
CA SER A 39 -38.48 19.30 -19.30
C SER A 39 -37.32 19.92 -20.10
N ILE A 40 -37.52 20.13 -21.41
CA ILE A 40 -36.54 20.81 -22.28
C ILE A 40 -36.28 22.24 -21.81
N ALA A 41 -37.32 22.98 -21.40
CA ALA A 41 -37.16 24.33 -20.85
C ALA A 41 -36.31 24.36 -19.57
N ILE A 42 -36.44 23.37 -18.68
CA ILE A 42 -35.58 23.25 -17.48
C ILE A 42 -34.13 22.97 -17.89
N SER A 43 -33.92 22.08 -18.86
CA SER A 43 -32.59 21.78 -19.41
C SER A 43 -31.94 23.02 -20.04
N GLY A 44 -32.72 23.84 -20.76
CA GLY A 44 -32.29 25.13 -21.31
C GLY A 44 -31.91 26.15 -20.24
N MET A 45 -32.66 26.21 -19.14
CA MET A 45 -32.32 27.08 -17.99
C MET A 45 -31.01 26.63 -17.30
N ILE A 46 -30.76 25.31 -17.17
CA ILE A 46 -29.49 24.78 -16.65
C ILE A 46 -28.30 25.16 -17.56
N ALA A 47 -28.48 25.13 -18.88
CA ALA A 47 -27.44 25.56 -19.82
C ALA A 47 -27.20 27.09 -19.76
N GLY A 48 -28.27 27.89 -19.76
CA GLY A 48 -28.21 29.36 -19.74
C GLY A 48 -27.64 29.96 -18.45
N ALA A 49 -27.76 29.26 -17.32
CA ALA A 49 -27.21 29.68 -16.03
C ALA A 49 -25.66 29.83 -16.02
N ARG A 50 -24.96 29.35 -17.06
CA ARG A 50 -23.52 29.55 -17.24
C ARG A 50 -23.15 30.95 -17.78
N GLY A 51 -24.12 31.77 -18.19
CA GLY A 51 -23.87 33.02 -18.93
C GLY A 51 -24.05 34.33 -18.13
N ALA A 52 -25.17 34.51 -17.41
CA ALA A 52 -25.50 35.78 -16.76
C ALA A 52 -26.49 35.63 -15.59
N GLN A 53 -26.51 36.65 -14.70
CA GLN A 53 -27.43 36.90 -13.58
C GLN A 53 -28.20 35.69 -13.02
N LEU A 54 -27.57 34.98 -12.09
CA LEU A 54 -28.11 33.79 -11.42
C LEU A 54 -29.39 34.04 -10.57
N GLY A 55 -29.59 35.26 -10.05
CA GLY A 55 -30.72 35.60 -9.16
C GLY A 55 -32.10 35.43 -9.81
N PRO A 56 -32.42 36.17 -10.90
CA PRO A 56 -33.70 36.03 -11.60
C PRO A 56 -34.00 34.62 -12.10
N VAL A 57 -32.98 33.85 -12.49
CA VAL A 57 -33.12 32.43 -12.89
C VAL A 57 -33.58 31.58 -11.70
N ARG A 58 -32.99 31.79 -10.51
CA ARG A 58 -33.41 31.12 -9.27
C ARG A 58 -34.86 31.43 -8.92
N GLU A 59 -35.24 32.71 -8.93
CA GLU A 59 -36.63 33.11 -8.65
C GLU A 59 -37.63 32.52 -9.63
N ALA A 60 -37.29 32.48 -10.92
CA ALA A 60 -38.13 31.87 -11.94
C ALA A 60 -38.29 30.35 -11.71
N MET A 61 -37.21 29.64 -11.38
CA MET A 61 -37.29 28.22 -11.00
C MET A 61 -38.09 28.00 -9.71
N GLN A 62 -37.91 28.84 -8.69
CA GLN A 62 -38.68 28.76 -7.44
C GLN A 62 -40.17 29.03 -7.70
N ARG A 63 -40.53 30.06 -8.49
CA ARG A 63 -41.93 30.32 -8.89
C ARG A 63 -42.53 29.12 -9.65
N ARG A 64 -41.81 28.57 -10.64
CA ARG A 64 -42.25 27.36 -11.34
C ARG A 64 -42.42 26.16 -10.41
N LEU A 65 -41.57 25.97 -9.40
CA LEU A 65 -41.73 24.92 -8.38
C LEU A 65 -43.08 25.05 -7.62
N TRP A 66 -43.50 26.28 -7.32
CA TRP A 66 -44.77 26.56 -6.65
C TRP A 66 -46.01 26.43 -7.55
N GLU A 67 -45.85 26.54 -8.86
CA GLU A 67 -46.95 26.46 -9.85
C GLU A 67 -47.12 25.05 -10.46
N GLU A 68 -46.02 24.36 -10.76
CA GLU A 68 -45.99 23.11 -11.52
C GLU A 68 -46.80 21.98 -10.85
N GLN A 69 -47.56 21.22 -11.65
CA GLN A 69 -48.38 20.11 -11.15
C GLN A 69 -47.74 18.73 -11.42
N GLU A 70 -46.88 18.60 -12.42
CA GLU A 70 -46.33 17.29 -12.78
C GLU A 70 -45.17 16.87 -11.88
N ILE A 71 -45.33 15.73 -11.19
CA ILE A 71 -44.37 15.22 -10.18
C ILE A 71 -42.96 15.06 -10.76
N SER A 72 -42.85 14.54 -11.98
CA SER A 72 -41.58 14.36 -12.69
C SER A 72 -40.90 15.71 -13.00
N VAL A 73 -41.68 16.71 -13.43
CA VAL A 73 -41.19 18.07 -13.73
C VAL A 73 -40.80 18.79 -12.44
N VAL A 74 -41.56 18.62 -11.35
CA VAL A 74 -41.19 19.11 -10.01
C VAL A 74 -39.86 18.51 -9.54
N GLN A 75 -39.66 17.19 -9.69
CA GLN A 75 -38.38 16.55 -9.36
C GLN A 75 -37.22 17.08 -10.21
N GLN A 76 -37.45 17.38 -11.50
CA GLN A 76 -36.47 18.04 -12.36
C GLN A 76 -36.15 19.47 -11.87
N ILE A 77 -37.15 20.28 -11.51
CA ILE A 77 -36.95 21.64 -10.98
C ILE A 77 -36.15 21.61 -9.68
N VAL A 78 -36.46 20.71 -8.73
CA VAL A 78 -35.69 20.54 -7.49
C VAL A 78 -34.24 20.12 -7.78
N THR A 79 -34.00 19.28 -8.79
CA THR A 79 -32.65 18.88 -9.23
C THR A 79 -31.89 20.03 -9.90
N ALA A 80 -32.57 20.84 -10.72
CA ALA A 80 -32.00 22.02 -11.35
C ALA A 80 -31.62 23.07 -10.30
N LEU A 81 -32.54 23.40 -9.39
CA LEU A 81 -32.31 24.33 -8.28
C LEU A 81 -31.07 23.93 -7.48
N SER A 82 -30.99 22.68 -7.03
CA SER A 82 -29.89 22.17 -6.20
C SER A 82 -28.58 21.85 -6.94
N SER A 83 -28.56 21.91 -8.28
CA SER A 83 -27.31 21.77 -9.06
C SER A 83 -26.72 23.12 -9.47
N ILE A 84 -27.53 24.18 -9.55
CA ILE A 84 -27.09 25.55 -9.88
C ILE A 84 -26.91 26.42 -8.63
N PHE A 85 -27.80 26.26 -7.63
CA PHE A 85 -27.88 27.15 -6.47
C PHE A 85 -27.70 26.36 -5.16
N ALA A 86 -26.48 26.40 -4.62
CA ALA A 86 -26.15 25.86 -3.30
C ALA A 86 -26.12 27.00 -2.25
N ASP A 87 -27.29 27.60 -1.99
CA ASP A 87 -27.44 28.77 -1.14
C ASP A 87 -28.66 28.67 -0.21
N GLU A 88 -28.68 29.51 0.83
CA GLU A 88 -29.72 29.53 1.87
C GLU A 88 -31.13 29.72 1.30
N THR A 89 -31.33 30.61 0.32
CA THR A 89 -32.68 30.86 -0.23
C THR A 89 -33.24 29.63 -0.95
N THR A 90 -32.38 28.83 -1.58
CA THR A 90 -32.75 27.57 -2.21
C THR A 90 -33.05 26.51 -1.14
N THR A 91 -32.20 26.39 -0.12
CA THR A 91 -32.43 25.50 1.03
C THR A 91 -33.77 25.78 1.73
N SER A 92 -34.06 27.04 2.08
CA SER A 92 -35.32 27.45 2.71
C SER A 92 -36.53 27.22 1.81
N CYS A 93 -36.40 27.38 0.49
CA CYS A 93 -37.48 27.07 -0.45
C CYS A 93 -37.79 25.57 -0.48
N LEU A 94 -36.77 24.71 -0.53
CA LEU A 94 -36.94 23.25 -0.51
C LEU A 94 -37.47 22.74 0.83
N GLN A 95 -37.02 23.32 1.95
CA GLN A 95 -37.53 23.06 3.30
C GLN A 95 -39.03 23.35 3.40
N ARG A 96 -39.48 24.54 2.96
CA ARG A 96 -40.91 24.91 2.95
C ARG A 96 -41.74 24.00 2.07
N TYR A 97 -41.18 23.53 0.95
CA TYR A 97 -41.86 22.58 0.06
C TYR A 97 -41.98 21.17 0.66
N TYR A 98 -40.98 20.71 1.42
CA TYR A 98 -41.02 19.43 2.13
C TYR A 98 -42.13 19.41 3.20
N LEU A 99 -42.30 20.54 3.89
CA LEU A 99 -43.30 20.74 4.95
C LEU A 99 -44.72 21.06 4.43
N LEU A 100 -44.96 20.96 3.13
CA LEU A 100 -46.31 21.04 2.59
C LEU A 100 -47.11 19.80 2.99
N ASP A 101 -48.36 20.03 3.41
CA ASP A 101 -49.30 18.94 3.63
C ASP A 101 -49.58 18.20 2.31
N GLY A 102 -49.85 16.90 2.39
CA GLY A 102 -50.01 16.03 1.24
C GLY A 102 -48.82 15.99 0.25
N CYS A 103 -47.61 16.43 0.63
CA CYS A 103 -46.46 16.48 -0.28
C CYS A 103 -46.02 15.06 -0.72
N PRO A 104 -46.11 14.71 -2.03
CA PRO A 104 -45.87 13.35 -2.49
C PRO A 104 -44.48 12.80 -2.16
N GLU A 105 -44.42 11.54 -1.73
CA GLU A 105 -43.16 10.86 -1.35
C GLU A 105 -42.03 10.97 -2.40
N PRO A 106 -42.27 10.85 -3.73
CA PRO A 106 -41.20 11.00 -4.72
C PRO A 106 -40.56 12.41 -4.71
N ILE A 107 -41.32 13.44 -4.34
CA ILE A 107 -40.82 14.81 -4.24
C ILE A 107 -40.08 15.00 -2.92
N LYS A 108 -40.62 14.51 -1.80
CA LYS A 108 -39.90 14.47 -0.51
C LYS A 108 -38.53 13.78 -0.63
N ILE A 109 -38.47 12.61 -1.30
CA ILE A 109 -37.22 11.88 -1.60
C ILE A 109 -36.23 12.77 -2.35
N ARG A 110 -36.70 13.44 -3.42
CA ARG A 110 -35.84 14.30 -4.25
C ARG A 110 -35.34 15.52 -3.47
N ILE A 111 -36.19 16.11 -2.62
CA ILE A 111 -35.81 17.22 -1.74
C ILE A 111 -34.74 16.80 -0.74
N LEU A 112 -34.89 15.67 -0.03
CA LEU A 112 -33.88 15.18 0.91
C LEU A 112 -32.55 14.90 0.20
N ALA A 113 -32.57 14.27 -0.97
CA ALA A 113 -31.37 14.04 -1.78
C ALA A 113 -30.67 15.35 -2.20
N SER A 114 -31.46 16.37 -2.54
CA SER A 114 -30.97 17.71 -2.87
C SER A 114 -30.40 18.45 -1.66
N LEU A 115 -31.06 18.41 -0.50
CA LEU A 115 -30.61 19.02 0.75
C LEU A 115 -29.33 18.37 1.28
N VAL A 116 -29.24 17.03 1.23
CA VAL A 116 -28.00 16.27 1.54
C VAL A 116 -26.83 16.70 0.65
N ARG A 117 -27.10 17.12 -0.60
CA ARG A 117 -26.08 17.64 -1.52
C ARG A 117 -25.67 19.08 -1.20
N ILE A 118 -26.62 20.02 -1.08
CA ILE A 118 -26.30 21.46 -1.06
C ILE A 118 -25.96 22.02 0.32
N CYS A 119 -26.58 21.53 1.38
CA CYS A 119 -26.41 22.11 2.71
C CYS A 119 -25.03 21.76 3.27
N LYS A 120 -24.31 22.76 3.78
CA LYS A 120 -23.05 22.58 4.53
C LYS A 120 -23.33 22.20 5.98
N THR A 121 -22.31 21.77 6.71
CA THR A 121 -22.36 21.51 8.17
C THR A 121 -22.26 22.80 9.01
N SER A 122 -22.76 23.93 8.49
CA SER A 122 -22.81 25.20 9.22
C SER A 122 -24.02 25.27 10.16
N ASN A 123 -23.91 26.09 11.21
CA ASN A 123 -24.98 26.27 12.19
C ASN A 123 -26.28 26.79 11.56
N GLU A 124 -26.19 27.61 10.51
CA GLU A 124 -27.31 28.16 9.73
C GLU A 124 -28.25 27.04 9.22
N HIS A 125 -27.67 25.91 8.80
CA HIS A 125 -28.44 24.77 8.30
C HIS A 125 -28.89 23.81 9.41
N SER A 126 -28.48 24.01 10.66
CA SER A 126 -29.01 23.23 11.80
C SER A 126 -30.48 23.54 12.06
N GLU A 127 -30.90 24.80 11.87
CA GLU A 127 -32.30 25.23 12.01
C GLU A 127 -33.22 24.57 10.97
N VAL A 128 -32.69 24.33 9.76
CA VAL A 128 -33.39 23.60 8.69
C VAL A 128 -33.72 22.17 9.14
N VAL A 129 -32.81 21.50 9.84
CA VAL A 129 -33.04 20.15 10.38
C VAL A 129 -34.04 20.19 11.53
N ALA A 130 -33.89 21.13 12.47
CA ALA A 130 -34.80 21.27 13.62
C ALA A 130 -36.25 21.51 13.17
N ALA A 131 -36.46 22.35 12.15
CA ALA A 131 -37.76 22.61 11.56
C ALA A 131 -38.32 21.42 10.75
N LEU A 132 -37.45 20.60 10.13
CA LEU A 132 -37.87 19.38 9.42
C LEU A 132 -38.11 18.19 10.35
N GLN A 133 -37.55 18.19 11.57
CA GLN A 133 -37.53 17.05 12.49
C GLN A 133 -38.89 16.34 12.67
N PRO A 134 -40.05 17.02 12.85
CA PRO A 134 -41.32 16.33 13.06
C PRO A 134 -41.77 15.51 11.85
N ALA A 135 -41.74 16.10 10.65
CA ALA A 135 -42.08 15.42 9.41
C ALA A 135 -41.03 14.34 9.06
N LEU A 136 -39.75 14.66 9.24
CA LEU A 136 -38.63 13.75 9.04
C LEU A 136 -38.74 12.49 9.94
N LEU A 137 -39.22 12.62 11.17
CA LEU A 137 -39.51 11.48 12.05
C LEU A 137 -40.68 10.63 11.56
N GLN A 138 -41.74 11.22 11.03
CA GLN A 138 -42.82 10.47 10.37
C GLN A 138 -42.28 9.69 9.17
N ASP A 139 -41.53 10.34 8.28
CA ASP A 139 -40.96 9.72 7.09
C ASP A 139 -39.90 8.65 7.43
N LEU A 140 -39.14 8.82 8.51
CA LEU A 140 -38.21 7.81 9.06
C LEU A 140 -38.91 6.59 9.67
N TYR A 141 -40.15 6.73 10.15
CA TYR A 141 -40.91 5.65 10.78
C TYR A 141 -41.98 5.06 9.85
N GLY A 142 -42.24 5.71 8.70
CA GLY A 142 -43.19 5.32 7.67
C GLY A 142 -42.77 4.16 6.77
N LYS A 143 -43.68 3.77 5.87
CA LYS A 143 -43.59 2.55 5.04
C LYS A 143 -42.55 2.65 3.91
N ASN A 144 -42.33 3.82 3.31
CA ASN A 144 -41.42 3.99 2.17
C ASN A 144 -39.93 3.87 2.57
N PRO A 145 -39.19 2.86 2.07
CA PRO A 145 -37.80 2.62 2.46
C PRO A 145 -36.82 3.67 1.90
N VAL A 146 -37.13 4.30 0.77
CA VAL A 146 -36.29 5.31 0.13
C VAL A 146 -36.37 6.63 0.90
N LEU A 147 -37.54 6.98 1.45
CA LEU A 147 -37.67 8.05 2.44
C LEU A 147 -36.88 7.75 3.71
N ARG A 148 -36.98 6.53 4.27
CA ARG A 148 -36.19 6.14 5.45
C ARG A 148 -34.67 6.26 5.20
N MET A 149 -34.19 5.86 4.03
CA MET A 149 -32.77 5.99 3.66
C MET A 149 -32.33 7.46 3.55
N TRP A 150 -33.04 8.27 2.76
CA TRP A 150 -32.63 9.67 2.53
C TRP A 150 -32.86 10.56 3.75
N GLY A 151 -33.91 10.31 4.52
CA GLY A 151 -34.17 11.00 5.77
C GLY A 151 -33.09 10.72 6.82
N LEU A 152 -32.56 9.49 6.86
CA LEU A 152 -31.46 9.13 7.75
C LEU A 152 -30.17 9.84 7.33
N LYS A 153 -29.81 9.79 6.04
CA LYS A 153 -28.64 10.50 5.48
C LYS A 153 -28.72 12.02 5.67
N PHE A 154 -29.92 12.58 5.65
CA PHE A 154 -30.13 14.00 5.95
C PHE A 154 -29.96 14.28 7.45
N ALA A 155 -30.60 13.52 8.33
CA ALA A 155 -30.47 13.67 9.78
C ALA A 155 -29.01 13.57 10.26
N THR A 156 -28.28 12.56 9.79
CA THR A 156 -26.91 12.29 10.26
C THR A 156 -25.88 13.27 9.71
N LYS A 157 -26.17 14.00 8.62
CA LYS A 157 -25.25 15.01 8.08
C LYS A 157 -25.01 16.19 9.02
N PHE A 158 -25.98 16.54 9.87
CA PHE A 158 -25.89 17.68 10.81
C PHE A 158 -25.83 17.22 12.26
N PHE A 159 -25.36 15.98 12.48
CA PHE A 159 -25.45 15.30 13.76
C PHE A 159 -24.79 16.09 14.90
N GLU A 160 -23.61 16.69 14.65
CA GLU A 160 -22.91 17.49 15.65
C GLU A 160 -23.67 18.76 16.03
N GLN A 161 -24.26 19.41 15.03
CA GLN A 161 -24.93 20.71 15.12
C GLN A 161 -26.31 20.60 15.78
N GLN A 162 -26.84 19.37 15.97
CA GLN A 162 -28.08 19.13 16.71
C GLN A 162 -27.85 19.20 18.23
N ARG A 163 -28.58 20.10 18.90
CA ARG A 163 -28.63 20.17 20.38
C ARG A 163 -29.17 18.89 21.01
N ASN A 164 -30.11 18.22 20.35
CA ASN A 164 -30.67 16.95 20.81
C ASN A 164 -30.38 15.84 19.80
N LYS A 165 -29.39 14.99 20.12
CA LYS A 165 -28.94 13.87 19.29
C LYS A 165 -29.77 12.58 19.46
N SER A 166 -30.55 12.47 20.54
CA SER A 166 -31.26 11.24 20.94
C SER A 166 -32.20 10.67 19.88
N TRP A 167 -32.88 11.53 19.11
CA TRP A 167 -33.82 11.09 18.07
C TRP A 167 -33.11 10.50 16.85
N ILE A 168 -31.92 11.00 16.50
CA ILE A 168 -31.09 10.42 15.43
C ILE A 168 -30.53 9.07 15.88
N ILE A 169 -30.11 8.98 17.15
CA ILE A 169 -29.65 7.73 17.79
C ILE A 169 -30.77 6.66 17.76
N ALA A 170 -31.98 7.02 18.20
CA ALA A 170 -33.15 6.13 18.15
C ALA A 170 -33.53 5.73 16.71
N ALA A 171 -33.42 6.66 15.75
CA ALA A 171 -33.61 6.36 14.34
C ALA A 171 -32.57 5.36 13.83
N LEU A 172 -31.27 5.60 14.05
CA LEU A 172 -30.18 4.69 13.67
C LEU A 172 -30.40 3.27 14.21
N HIS A 173 -30.71 3.13 15.50
CA HIS A 173 -31.04 1.83 16.11
C HIS A 173 -32.14 1.06 15.37
N LYS A 174 -33.24 1.75 15.01
CA LYS A 174 -34.34 1.14 14.27
C LYS A 174 -34.00 0.85 12.80
N ARG A 175 -32.98 1.52 12.23
CA ARG A 175 -32.57 1.37 10.83
C ARG A 175 -31.52 0.28 10.60
N PHE A 176 -30.72 -0.09 11.61
CA PHE A 176 -29.86 -1.27 11.52
C PHE A 176 -30.63 -2.57 11.25
N PHE A 177 -31.84 -2.68 11.81
CA PHE A 177 -32.73 -3.85 11.64
C PHE A 177 -33.92 -3.54 10.72
N ASP A 178 -33.76 -2.59 9.79
CA ASP A 178 -34.75 -2.31 8.76
C ASP A 178 -34.91 -3.50 7.81
N THR A 179 -36.10 -3.73 7.26
CA THR A 179 -36.34 -4.84 6.32
C THR A 179 -35.55 -4.67 5.02
N HIS A 180 -35.22 -3.44 4.62
CA HIS A 180 -34.58 -3.14 3.35
C HIS A 180 -33.05 -2.97 3.49
N ALA A 181 -32.27 -3.79 2.78
CA ALA A 181 -30.82 -3.86 2.94
C ALA A 181 -30.10 -2.51 2.67
N PHE A 182 -30.53 -1.72 1.69
CA PHE A 182 -29.95 -0.40 1.43
C PHE A 182 -30.20 0.61 2.55
N VAL A 183 -31.24 0.40 3.37
CA VAL A 183 -31.53 1.21 4.56
C VAL A 183 -30.62 0.78 5.72
N ARG A 184 -30.42 -0.53 5.93
CA ARG A 184 -29.43 -1.07 6.88
C ARG A 184 -28.01 -0.59 6.55
N LYS A 185 -27.64 -0.65 5.27
CA LYS A 185 -26.36 -0.12 4.76
C LYS A 185 -26.24 1.39 5.07
N ALA A 186 -27.26 2.19 4.80
CA ALA A 186 -27.24 3.61 5.07
C ALA A 186 -27.11 3.95 6.56
N ALA A 187 -27.56 3.07 7.48
CA ALA A 187 -27.34 3.24 8.92
C ALA A 187 -25.89 2.94 9.34
N LEU A 188 -25.27 1.89 8.77
CA LEU A 188 -23.86 1.60 8.96
C LEU A 188 -22.96 2.69 8.36
N ASP A 189 -23.19 3.06 7.10
CA ASP A 189 -22.47 4.13 6.40
C ASP A 189 -22.56 5.47 7.17
N ALA A 190 -23.72 5.74 7.79
CA ALA A 190 -23.90 6.93 8.62
C ALA A 190 -23.04 6.89 9.88
N VAL A 191 -23.00 5.79 10.63
CA VAL A 191 -22.13 5.68 11.82
C VAL A 191 -20.66 5.78 11.45
N ILE A 192 -20.23 5.12 10.37
CA ILE A 192 -18.86 5.23 9.82
C ILE A 192 -18.52 6.70 9.49
N SER A 193 -19.49 7.48 8.99
CA SER A 193 -19.29 8.91 8.72
C SER A 193 -19.26 9.81 9.96
N LEU A 194 -19.72 9.32 11.13
CA LEU A 194 -19.71 10.05 12.41
C LEU A 194 -18.46 9.73 13.24
N ASP A 195 -17.98 8.50 13.19
CA ASP A 195 -16.69 8.05 13.75
C ASP A 195 -15.54 8.98 13.30
N ALA A 196 -15.48 9.27 11.99
CA ALA A 196 -14.51 10.17 11.39
C ALA A 196 -14.53 11.63 11.90
N VAL A 197 -15.52 12.02 12.71
CA VAL A 197 -15.62 13.34 13.38
C VAL A 197 -15.44 13.23 14.89
N GLY A 198 -14.90 12.11 15.39
CA GLY A 198 -14.67 11.85 16.81
C GLY A 198 -15.93 11.59 17.61
N PHE A 199 -17.05 11.22 16.97
CA PHE A 199 -18.28 10.89 17.68
C PHE A 199 -18.31 9.43 18.14
N SER A 200 -17.82 9.20 19.36
CA SER A 200 -17.87 7.91 20.05
C SER A 200 -19.32 7.45 20.29
N PHE A 201 -19.82 6.58 19.41
CA PHE A 201 -21.19 6.08 19.47
C PHE A 201 -21.27 4.70 20.12
N LEU A 202 -21.85 4.67 21.32
CA LEU A 202 -22.43 3.52 22.03
C LEU A 202 -21.65 2.20 22.17
N ASP A 203 -21.55 1.80 23.44
CA ASP A 203 -21.47 0.40 23.87
C ASP A 203 -22.43 -0.49 23.06
N GLY A 204 -21.91 -1.59 22.49
CA GLY A 204 -22.70 -2.53 21.70
C GLY A 204 -22.87 -2.17 20.21
N LEU A 205 -22.19 -1.14 19.68
CA LEU A 205 -22.07 -0.97 18.22
C LEU A 205 -21.47 -2.23 17.55
N ASN A 206 -20.42 -2.78 18.16
CA ASN A 206 -19.81 -4.04 17.73
C ASN A 206 -20.84 -5.20 17.70
N ALA A 207 -21.70 -5.30 18.71
CA ALA A 207 -22.80 -6.27 18.76
C ALA A 207 -23.85 -6.07 17.65
N ILE A 208 -24.04 -4.85 17.15
CA ILE A 208 -24.94 -4.58 16.01
C ILE A 208 -24.25 -4.98 14.70
N ALA A 209 -22.99 -4.59 14.50
CA ALA A 209 -22.23 -4.94 13.31
C ALA A 209 -22.00 -6.46 13.18
N LEU A 210 -21.73 -7.17 14.28
CA LEU A 210 -21.60 -8.64 14.30
C LEU A 210 -22.88 -9.37 13.86
N ARG A 211 -24.07 -8.81 14.10
CA ARG A 211 -25.34 -9.32 13.54
C ARG A 211 -25.49 -9.04 12.06
N LEU A 212 -24.93 -7.93 11.59
CA LEU A 212 -25.01 -7.50 10.19
C LEU A 212 -23.93 -8.15 9.30
N LEU A 213 -22.98 -8.88 9.87
CA LEU A 213 -22.18 -9.90 9.16
C LEU A 213 -23.05 -11.07 8.67
N GLU A 214 -24.15 -11.39 9.33
CA GLU A 214 -25.08 -12.46 8.93
C GLU A 214 -26.14 -11.98 7.91
N ASP A 215 -25.99 -10.79 7.31
CA ASP A 215 -26.99 -10.26 6.36
C ASP A 215 -27.06 -11.09 5.07
N HIS A 216 -28.05 -11.97 5.00
CA HIS A 216 -28.30 -12.85 3.85
C HIS A 216 -28.83 -12.11 2.60
N VAL A 217 -29.23 -10.83 2.70
CA VAL A 217 -29.89 -10.09 1.61
C VAL A 217 -28.91 -9.26 0.81
N SER A 218 -27.83 -8.73 1.42
CA SER A 218 -26.85 -7.94 0.68
C SER A 218 -25.43 -8.00 1.23
N GLU A 219 -24.50 -8.35 0.33
CA GLU A 219 -23.06 -8.14 0.50
C GLU A 219 -22.72 -6.71 0.95
N SER A 220 -23.49 -5.70 0.50
CA SER A 220 -23.19 -4.29 0.79
C SER A 220 -23.37 -3.94 2.26
N VAL A 221 -24.23 -4.68 2.98
CA VAL A 221 -24.41 -4.55 4.43
C VAL A 221 -23.28 -5.27 5.16
N ARG A 222 -22.91 -6.50 4.72
CA ARG A 222 -21.78 -7.26 5.30
C ARG A 222 -20.46 -6.50 5.16
N LEU A 223 -20.21 -5.86 4.02
CA LEU A 223 -19.06 -4.98 3.77
C LEU A 223 -19.03 -3.78 4.74
N SER A 224 -20.11 -3.00 4.83
CA SER A 224 -20.17 -1.87 5.77
C SER A 224 -20.10 -2.33 7.25
N ALA A 225 -20.56 -3.54 7.58
CA ALA A 225 -20.46 -4.09 8.92
C ALA A 225 -19.03 -4.50 9.28
N MET A 226 -18.29 -5.13 8.36
CA MET A 226 -16.86 -5.42 8.54
C MET A 226 -16.02 -4.14 8.68
N GLU A 227 -16.32 -3.09 7.91
CA GLU A 227 -15.60 -1.81 8.02
C GLU A 227 -15.87 -1.12 9.37
N LEU A 228 -17.11 -1.15 9.88
CA LEU A 228 -17.41 -0.62 11.22
C LEU A 228 -16.71 -1.42 12.33
N LEU A 229 -16.61 -2.75 12.19
CA LEU A 229 -15.82 -3.57 13.12
C LEU A 229 -14.31 -3.29 13.01
N ARG A 230 -13.79 -3.01 11.81
CA ARG A 230 -12.39 -2.60 11.61
C ARG A 230 -12.06 -1.32 12.36
N LEU A 231 -12.93 -0.31 12.25
CA LEU A 231 -12.76 0.98 12.93
C LEU A 231 -12.78 0.82 14.46
N TRP A 232 -13.79 0.13 15.00
CA TRP A 232 -13.89 -0.16 16.43
C TRP A 232 -12.69 -0.96 16.96
N VAL A 233 -12.21 -1.98 16.22
CA VAL A 233 -10.99 -2.72 16.62
C VAL A 233 -9.77 -1.79 16.62
N MET A 234 -9.62 -0.92 15.62
CA MET A 234 -8.49 0.01 15.55
C MET A 234 -8.52 1.09 16.64
N GLU A 235 -9.70 1.60 17.02
CA GLU A 235 -9.88 2.51 18.15
C GLU A 235 -9.42 1.83 19.46
N VAL A 236 -9.95 0.64 19.74
CA VAL A 236 -9.58 -0.14 20.95
C VAL A 236 -8.09 -0.50 20.95
N GLN A 237 -7.51 -0.80 19.77
CA GLN A 237 -6.08 -1.07 19.63
C GLN A 237 -5.16 0.15 19.79
N ALA A 238 -5.69 1.38 19.74
CA ALA A 238 -4.90 2.59 19.98
C ALA A 238 -4.74 2.92 21.47
N GLY A 239 -5.55 2.31 22.35
CA GLY A 239 -5.51 2.48 23.80
C GLY A 239 -4.99 1.25 24.56
N GLU A 240 -5.10 1.30 25.89
CA GLU A 240 -4.82 0.13 26.74
C GLU A 240 -5.97 -0.88 26.66
N ILE A 241 -5.71 -2.04 26.04
CA ILE A 241 -6.74 -3.07 25.82
C ILE A 241 -7.08 -3.77 27.14
N THR A 242 -8.29 -3.56 27.64
CA THR A 242 -8.80 -4.25 28.83
C THR A 242 -9.05 -5.74 28.57
N ALA A 243 -9.05 -6.55 29.63
CA ALA A 243 -9.28 -7.99 29.52
C ALA A 243 -10.65 -8.35 28.91
N SER A 244 -11.68 -7.50 29.05
CA SER A 244 -12.96 -7.62 28.32
C SER A 244 -12.76 -7.33 26.83
N GLN A 245 -12.26 -6.14 26.47
CA GLN A 245 -11.99 -5.75 25.09
C GLN A 245 -11.14 -6.77 24.32
N GLN A 246 -10.14 -7.39 24.95
CA GLN A 246 -9.35 -8.46 24.32
C GLN A 246 -10.22 -9.66 23.92
N ARG A 247 -11.21 -10.06 24.75
CA ARG A 247 -12.18 -11.13 24.40
C ARG A 247 -13.11 -10.68 23.29
N GLU A 248 -13.47 -9.40 23.25
CA GLU A 248 -14.33 -8.84 22.21
C GLU A 248 -13.65 -8.76 20.84
N ILE A 249 -12.38 -8.33 20.80
CA ILE A 249 -11.51 -8.37 19.62
C ILE A 249 -11.34 -9.83 19.15
N ASN A 250 -11.06 -10.74 20.08
CA ASN A 250 -10.89 -12.16 19.80
C ASN A 250 -12.16 -12.80 19.19
N TYR A 251 -13.34 -12.49 19.73
CA TYR A 251 -14.64 -12.92 19.18
C TYR A 251 -14.88 -12.31 17.79
N THR A 252 -14.61 -11.01 17.64
CA THR A 252 -14.79 -10.27 16.38
C THR A 252 -13.93 -10.85 15.26
N TYR A 253 -12.67 -11.21 15.55
CA TYR A 253 -11.79 -11.86 14.59
C TYR A 253 -12.34 -13.20 14.10
N LEU A 254 -12.89 -14.03 15.00
CA LEU A 254 -13.48 -15.31 14.63
C LEU A 254 -14.69 -15.14 13.72
N GLU A 255 -15.61 -14.22 14.03
CA GLU A 255 -16.79 -14.01 13.18
C GLU A 255 -16.44 -13.39 11.82
N ILE A 256 -15.44 -12.50 11.74
CA ILE A 256 -14.93 -12.01 10.46
C ILE A 256 -14.17 -13.13 9.70
N CYS A 257 -13.51 -14.07 10.38
CA CYS A 257 -12.95 -15.25 9.71
C CYS A 257 -14.02 -16.11 9.01
N THR A 258 -15.29 -16.10 9.46
CA THR A 258 -16.37 -16.80 8.73
C THR A 258 -16.73 -16.12 7.40
N MET A 259 -16.38 -14.83 7.23
CA MET A 259 -16.56 -14.10 5.97
C MET A 259 -15.50 -14.48 4.92
N LEU A 260 -14.43 -15.18 5.31
CA LEU A 260 -13.47 -15.80 4.37
C LEU A 260 -14.10 -16.91 3.50
N THR A 261 -15.27 -17.42 3.89
CA THR A 261 -16.06 -18.41 3.13
C THR A 261 -17.38 -17.84 2.59
N ASP A 262 -17.47 -16.51 2.45
CA ASP A 262 -18.67 -15.85 1.91
C ASP A 262 -18.88 -16.14 0.40
N PRO A 263 -20.12 -16.33 -0.07
CA PRO A 263 -20.38 -16.54 -1.50
C PRO A 263 -19.95 -15.37 -2.40
N CYS A 264 -19.82 -14.15 -1.87
CA CYS A 264 -19.34 -12.99 -2.62
C CYS A 264 -17.82 -12.80 -2.46
N THR A 265 -17.08 -12.90 -3.57
CA THR A 265 -15.63 -12.64 -3.68
C THR A 265 -15.22 -11.30 -3.03
N ARG A 266 -16.05 -10.25 -3.17
CA ARG A 266 -15.78 -8.93 -2.58
C ARG A 266 -15.78 -8.99 -1.05
N VAL A 267 -16.68 -9.78 -0.45
CA VAL A 267 -16.75 -9.98 1.00
C VAL A 267 -15.56 -10.82 1.47
N ARG A 268 -15.18 -11.89 0.77
CA ARG A 268 -13.99 -12.71 1.12
C ARG A 268 -12.69 -11.89 1.11
N LYS A 269 -12.49 -11.09 0.06
CA LYS A 269 -11.36 -10.16 -0.10
C LYS A 269 -11.32 -9.09 0.99
N GLU A 270 -12.47 -8.51 1.31
CA GLU A 270 -12.57 -7.48 2.35
C GLU A 270 -12.36 -8.07 3.76
N ALA A 271 -12.85 -9.29 4.02
CA ALA A 271 -12.58 -10.02 5.25
C ALA A 271 -11.07 -10.23 5.44
N CYS A 272 -10.34 -10.63 4.40
CA CYS A 272 -8.87 -10.68 4.43
C CYS A 272 -8.27 -9.32 4.81
N ARG A 273 -8.66 -8.23 4.11
CA ARG A 273 -8.15 -6.87 4.38
C ARG A 273 -8.38 -6.46 5.85
N VAL A 274 -9.57 -6.70 6.39
CA VAL A 274 -9.93 -6.34 7.76
C VAL A 274 -9.16 -7.18 8.76
N LEU A 275 -9.12 -8.50 8.62
CA LEU A 275 -8.37 -9.41 9.51
C LEU A 275 -6.88 -9.06 9.55
N GLY A 276 -6.29 -8.66 8.42
CA GLY A 276 -4.90 -8.19 8.34
C GLY A 276 -4.59 -6.97 9.21
N THR A 277 -5.58 -6.18 9.62
CA THR A 277 -5.40 -5.03 10.53
C THR A 277 -5.52 -5.40 12.02
N MET A 278 -6.08 -6.57 12.35
CA MET A 278 -6.41 -6.99 13.73
C MET A 278 -5.19 -7.55 14.48
N THR A 279 -4.13 -6.74 14.60
CA THR A 279 -2.82 -7.21 15.10
C THR A 279 -2.82 -7.62 16.57
N SER A 280 -3.74 -7.11 17.39
CA SER A 280 -3.87 -7.42 18.83
C SER A 280 -4.53 -8.78 19.15
N VAL A 281 -5.03 -9.51 18.14
CA VAL A 281 -5.73 -10.78 18.37
C VAL A 281 -4.83 -11.81 19.04
N SER A 282 -5.37 -12.52 20.03
CA SER A 282 -4.62 -13.51 20.80
C SER A 282 -4.02 -14.61 19.91
N GLN A 283 -2.75 -14.92 20.14
CA GLN A 283 -1.94 -15.84 19.34
C GLN A 283 -2.61 -17.20 19.07
N LYS A 284 -3.26 -17.78 20.08
CA LYS A 284 -4.02 -19.04 19.98
C LYS A 284 -5.13 -19.00 18.93
N ILE A 285 -5.76 -17.84 18.72
CA ILE A 285 -6.85 -17.62 17.77
C ILE A 285 -6.32 -17.36 16.36
N LYS A 286 -5.20 -16.63 16.22
CA LYS A 286 -4.47 -16.53 14.94
C LYS A 286 -4.09 -17.93 14.43
N LEU A 287 -3.48 -18.75 15.29
CA LEU A 287 -3.14 -20.14 14.98
C LEU A 287 -4.38 -20.99 14.59
N HIS A 288 -5.51 -20.79 15.25
CA HIS A 288 -6.76 -21.49 14.92
C HIS A 288 -7.26 -21.17 13.51
N SER A 289 -7.19 -19.90 13.09
CA SER A 289 -7.57 -19.49 11.73
C SER A 289 -6.67 -20.03 10.62
N VAL A 290 -5.44 -20.47 10.94
CA VAL A 290 -4.45 -20.99 9.99
C VAL A 290 -4.40 -22.54 9.98
N ASN A 291 -4.74 -23.22 11.07
CA ASN A 291 -4.52 -24.67 11.18
C ASN A 291 -5.76 -25.52 10.87
N LYS A 292 -5.79 -26.14 9.68
CA LYS A 292 -6.80 -27.12 9.25
C LYS A 292 -6.88 -28.40 10.13
N LYS A 293 -5.87 -28.72 10.95
CA LYS A 293 -5.69 -30.05 11.57
C LYS A 293 -5.96 -30.15 13.07
N SER A 294 -6.27 -29.05 13.77
CA SER A 294 -6.61 -29.12 15.20
C SER A 294 -7.62 -28.06 15.65
N VAL A 295 -8.60 -28.49 16.45
CA VAL A 295 -9.54 -27.59 17.15
C VAL A 295 -8.80 -26.93 18.31
N LEU A 296 -8.01 -25.90 18.01
CA LEU A 296 -7.27 -25.13 19.01
C LEU A 296 -8.22 -24.35 19.94
N VAL A 297 -9.35 -23.84 19.41
CA VAL A 297 -10.30 -22.99 20.14
C VAL A 297 -11.72 -23.56 20.01
N THR A 298 -12.42 -23.67 21.14
CA THR A 298 -13.82 -24.12 21.22
C THR A 298 -14.71 -22.97 21.68
N SER A 299 -16.02 -23.06 21.43
CA SER A 299 -16.99 -22.02 21.79
C SER A 299 -17.08 -21.67 23.30
N GLY A 300 -16.47 -22.47 24.18
CA GLY A 300 -16.36 -22.22 25.62
C GLY A 300 -15.00 -21.71 26.10
N ASP A 301 -14.09 -21.36 25.18
CA ASP A 301 -12.74 -20.90 25.52
C ASP A 301 -12.77 -19.55 26.29
N PRO A 302 -12.08 -19.42 27.43
CA PRO A 302 -12.00 -18.16 28.17
C PRO A 302 -11.52 -16.96 27.34
N LEU A 303 -10.74 -17.17 26.28
CA LEU A 303 -10.28 -16.11 25.37
C LEU A 303 -11.41 -15.46 24.54
N ILE A 304 -12.59 -16.08 24.46
CA ILE A 304 -13.72 -15.61 23.63
C ILE A 304 -15.04 -15.53 24.42
N SER A 305 -14.98 -15.77 25.74
CA SER A 305 -16.14 -15.73 26.63
C SER A 305 -16.59 -14.27 26.88
N CYS A 306 -17.51 -13.80 26.03
CA CYS A 306 -18.08 -12.46 26.07
C CYS A 306 -19.53 -12.48 25.55
N ASN A 307 -20.43 -11.75 26.22
CA ASN A 307 -21.86 -11.73 25.85
C ASN A 307 -22.20 -10.53 24.94
N ILE A 308 -21.51 -10.45 23.79
CA ILE A 308 -21.68 -9.34 22.85
C ILE A 308 -22.95 -9.53 22.02
N ASN A 309 -23.16 -10.74 21.49
CA ASN A 309 -24.22 -11.03 20.51
C ASN A 309 -25.24 -12.09 21.00
N GLY A 310 -25.17 -12.54 22.26
CA GLY A 310 -25.98 -13.66 22.76
C GLY A 310 -25.74 -15.02 22.07
N LYS A 311 -24.79 -15.08 21.12
CA LYS A 311 -24.38 -16.25 20.35
C LYS A 311 -22.95 -16.64 20.73
N SER A 312 -22.69 -17.94 20.81
CA SER A 312 -21.31 -18.46 20.78
C SER A 312 -20.68 -18.24 19.39
N PRO A 313 -19.36 -17.99 19.31
CA PRO A 313 -18.69 -17.81 18.03
C PRO A 313 -18.50 -19.16 17.32
N ARG A 314 -18.50 -19.13 15.98
CA ARG A 314 -18.56 -20.30 15.08
C ARG A 314 -17.19 -20.92 14.85
N THR A 315 -16.44 -21.24 15.93
CA THR A 315 -15.02 -21.65 15.87
C THR A 315 -14.74 -22.80 14.90
N ALA A 316 -15.65 -23.78 14.80
CA ALA A 316 -15.51 -24.92 13.89
C ALA A 316 -15.36 -24.52 12.40
N ILE A 317 -15.99 -23.42 11.96
CA ILE A 317 -15.88 -22.89 10.59
C ILE A 317 -14.55 -22.15 10.38
N VAL A 318 -13.99 -21.59 11.46
CA VAL A 318 -12.75 -20.79 11.42
C VAL A 318 -11.49 -21.66 11.34
N ALA A 319 -11.55 -22.93 11.73
CA ALA A 319 -10.41 -23.84 11.77
C ALA A 319 -9.74 -24.00 10.38
N GLY A 320 -8.61 -23.31 10.18
CA GLY A 320 -7.92 -23.26 8.89
C GLY A 320 -8.60 -22.41 7.80
N ALA A 321 -9.53 -21.52 8.14
CA ALA A 321 -10.24 -20.68 7.16
C ALA A 321 -9.31 -19.81 6.28
N PHE A 322 -8.15 -19.37 6.80
CA PHE A 322 -7.15 -18.68 5.99
C PHE A 322 -6.49 -19.58 4.93
N VAL A 323 -6.42 -20.88 5.17
CA VAL A 323 -5.92 -21.82 4.16
C VAL A 323 -6.92 -21.89 3.00
N SER A 324 -8.22 -21.95 3.29
CA SER A 324 -9.28 -21.88 2.27
C SER A 324 -9.24 -20.57 1.47
N ALA A 325 -8.92 -19.44 2.11
CA ALA A 325 -8.77 -18.14 1.44
C ALA A 325 -7.46 -18.00 0.62
N VAL A 326 -6.42 -18.77 0.96
CA VAL A 326 -5.21 -18.93 0.15
C VAL A 326 -5.43 -19.91 -1.01
N GLU A 327 -6.31 -20.89 -0.84
CA GLU A 327 -6.75 -21.85 -1.88
C GLU A 327 -7.92 -21.31 -2.74
N ASP A 328 -8.32 -20.03 -2.59
CA ASP A 328 -9.50 -19.45 -3.24
C ASP A 328 -9.41 -19.44 -4.77
N GLU A 329 -10.54 -19.62 -5.45
CA GLU A 329 -10.62 -19.59 -6.92
C GLU A 329 -10.15 -18.23 -7.51
N PHE A 330 -10.41 -17.11 -6.83
CA PHE A 330 -10.10 -15.76 -7.31
C PHE A 330 -8.73 -15.27 -6.81
N PRO A 331 -7.81 -14.85 -7.70
CA PRO A 331 -6.47 -14.40 -7.29
C PRO A 331 -6.50 -13.14 -6.42
N GLU A 332 -7.54 -12.32 -6.55
CA GLU A 332 -7.71 -11.14 -5.70
C GLU A 332 -8.10 -11.45 -4.24
N VAL A 333 -8.64 -12.64 -3.96
CA VAL A 333 -8.81 -13.15 -2.60
C VAL A 333 -7.51 -13.77 -2.10
N ARG A 334 -6.86 -14.64 -2.91
CA ARG A 334 -5.57 -15.26 -2.56
C ARG A 334 -4.50 -14.22 -2.20
N SER A 335 -4.35 -13.18 -3.02
CA SER A 335 -3.40 -12.08 -2.80
C SER A 335 -3.73 -11.31 -1.51
N ALA A 336 -5.01 -11.06 -1.21
CA ALA A 336 -5.43 -10.40 0.02
C ALA A 336 -5.23 -11.29 1.26
N ALA A 337 -5.46 -12.59 1.15
CA ALA A 337 -5.22 -13.57 2.22
C ALA A 337 -3.72 -13.65 2.58
N VAL A 338 -2.84 -13.69 1.58
CA VAL A 338 -1.38 -13.65 1.78
C VAL A 338 -0.93 -12.36 2.47
N GLN A 339 -1.44 -11.20 2.04
CA GLN A 339 -1.15 -9.91 2.67
C GLN A 339 -1.62 -9.86 4.14
N ALA A 340 -2.84 -10.34 4.40
CA ALA A 340 -3.41 -10.40 5.75
C ALA A 340 -2.61 -11.31 6.69
N LEU A 341 -2.24 -12.50 6.21
CA LEU A 341 -1.39 -13.44 6.94
C LEU A 341 0.00 -12.87 7.23
N SER A 342 0.57 -12.06 6.33
CA SER A 342 1.84 -11.37 6.56
C SER A 342 1.73 -10.44 7.77
N SER A 343 0.78 -9.50 7.74
CA SER A 343 0.52 -8.54 8.83
C SER A 343 0.23 -9.21 10.17
N LEU A 344 -0.51 -10.33 10.18
CA LEU A 344 -0.80 -11.11 11.38
C LEU A 344 0.43 -11.85 11.95
N SER A 345 1.39 -12.20 11.08
CA SER A 345 2.58 -13.01 11.39
C SER A 345 3.81 -12.20 11.79
N LEU A 346 3.93 -10.93 11.35
CA LEU A 346 5.08 -10.06 11.68
C LEU A 346 5.34 -9.95 13.20
N GLY A 347 4.30 -10.10 14.03
CA GLY A 347 4.38 -10.06 15.49
C GLY A 347 4.52 -11.42 16.22
N SER A 348 4.54 -12.57 15.54
CA SER A 348 4.70 -13.89 16.20
C SER A 348 5.42 -14.90 15.32
N LYS A 349 6.54 -15.41 15.81
CA LYS A 349 7.32 -16.46 15.14
C LYS A 349 6.54 -17.77 15.07
N GLU A 350 5.76 -18.06 16.09
CA GLU A 350 4.95 -19.26 16.19
C GLU A 350 3.86 -19.27 15.12
N VAL A 351 3.16 -18.13 14.89
CA VAL A 351 2.18 -18.00 13.81
C VAL A 351 2.84 -18.16 12.44
N ALA A 352 3.96 -17.49 12.20
CA ALA A 352 4.69 -17.58 10.92
C ALA A 352 5.16 -19.01 10.60
N ASN A 353 5.73 -19.71 11.58
CA ASN A 353 6.31 -21.05 11.40
C ASN A 353 5.25 -22.17 11.49
N ALA A 354 4.10 -21.97 12.14
CA ALA A 354 3.03 -22.98 12.28
C ALA A 354 2.09 -23.08 11.05
N GLY A 355 2.62 -22.86 9.85
CA GLY A 355 1.93 -23.11 8.58
C GLY A 355 2.02 -21.97 7.56
N VAL A 356 2.05 -20.71 8.00
CA VAL A 356 2.02 -19.53 7.10
C VAL A 356 3.20 -19.54 6.11
N LEU A 357 4.41 -19.87 6.57
CA LEU A 357 5.57 -20.01 5.70
C LEU A 357 5.36 -21.06 4.58
N GLY A 358 4.67 -22.16 4.87
CA GLY A 358 4.33 -23.18 3.85
C GLY A 358 3.39 -22.61 2.80
N LEU A 359 2.26 -22.03 3.24
CA LEU A 359 1.27 -21.39 2.38
C LEU A 359 1.89 -20.35 1.44
N PHE A 360 2.86 -19.57 1.92
CA PHE A 360 3.54 -18.58 1.09
C PHE A 360 4.47 -19.24 0.06
N LEU A 361 5.25 -20.26 0.45
CA LEU A 361 6.11 -21.00 -0.48
C LEU A 361 5.29 -21.73 -1.56
N ASP A 362 4.11 -22.24 -1.25
CA ASP A 362 3.17 -22.79 -2.24
C ASP A 362 2.70 -21.70 -3.21
N MET A 363 2.30 -20.53 -2.68
CA MET A 363 1.89 -19.35 -3.47
C MET A 363 3.01 -18.70 -4.30
N LEU A 364 4.28 -19.08 -4.14
CA LEU A 364 5.33 -18.70 -5.08
C LEU A 364 5.17 -19.33 -6.46
N ASN A 365 4.36 -20.38 -6.59
CA ASN A 365 4.06 -21.07 -7.85
C ASN A 365 2.61 -20.86 -8.33
N ASP A 366 1.91 -19.85 -7.80
CA ASP A 366 0.55 -19.51 -8.27
C ASP A 366 0.56 -19.11 -9.76
N GLN A 367 -0.52 -19.41 -10.48
CA GLN A 367 -0.65 -19.03 -11.90
C GLN A 367 -0.72 -17.50 -12.08
N ASP A 368 -1.31 -16.78 -11.12
CA ASP A 368 -1.48 -15.35 -11.16
C ASP A 368 -0.23 -14.57 -10.64
N PRO A 369 0.30 -13.62 -11.42
CA PRO A 369 1.52 -12.89 -11.06
C PRO A 369 1.34 -11.90 -9.90
N ALA A 370 0.13 -11.45 -9.56
CA ALA A 370 -0.12 -10.61 -8.39
C ALA A 370 -0.22 -11.43 -7.10
N VAL A 371 -0.66 -12.69 -7.17
CA VAL A 371 -0.56 -13.65 -6.05
C VAL A 371 0.91 -14.00 -5.78
N ARG A 372 1.69 -14.36 -6.81
CA ARG A 372 3.14 -14.59 -6.66
C ARG A 372 3.85 -13.37 -6.07
N ARG A 373 3.53 -12.16 -6.54
CA ARG A 373 4.07 -10.89 -6.01
C ARG A 373 3.78 -10.72 -4.51
N ALA A 374 2.55 -10.97 -4.09
CA ALA A 374 2.15 -10.85 -2.69
C ALA A 374 2.91 -11.85 -1.81
N SER A 375 3.15 -13.08 -2.28
CA SER A 375 3.95 -14.06 -1.54
C SER A 375 5.43 -13.64 -1.43
N ILE A 376 6.06 -13.24 -2.54
CA ILE A 376 7.45 -12.77 -2.53
C ILE A 376 7.63 -11.59 -1.54
N GLN A 377 6.68 -10.63 -1.54
CA GLN A 377 6.70 -9.50 -0.62
C GLN A 377 6.52 -9.95 0.84
N ALA A 378 5.53 -10.80 1.13
CA ALA A 378 5.27 -11.30 2.48
C ALA A 378 6.46 -12.10 3.06
N LEU A 379 7.13 -12.91 2.24
CA LEU A 379 8.37 -13.60 2.62
C LEU A 379 9.52 -12.62 2.86
N TYR A 380 9.63 -11.54 2.08
CA TYR A 380 10.65 -10.51 2.25
C TYR A 380 10.46 -9.75 3.57
N ASP A 381 9.22 -9.38 3.91
CA ASP A 381 8.87 -8.68 5.14
C ASP A 381 9.15 -9.55 6.38
N LEU A 382 8.71 -10.82 6.35
CA LEU A 382 8.98 -11.78 7.42
C LEU A 382 10.47 -12.13 7.58
N ALA A 383 11.24 -12.12 6.48
CA ALA A 383 12.70 -12.32 6.51
C ALA A 383 13.42 -11.08 7.11
N GLY A 384 13.01 -9.87 6.71
CA GLY A 384 13.52 -8.61 7.24
C GLY A 384 13.30 -8.47 8.75
N CYS A 385 12.11 -8.83 9.23
CA CYS A 385 11.79 -8.89 10.66
C CYS A 385 12.40 -10.11 11.39
N GLY A 386 13.06 -11.03 10.67
CA GLY A 386 13.74 -12.20 11.26
C GLY A 386 12.77 -13.19 11.94
N VAL A 387 11.55 -13.32 11.41
CA VAL A 387 10.45 -14.07 12.02
C VAL A 387 10.60 -15.58 11.80
N PHE A 388 11.16 -15.99 10.65
CA PHE A 388 11.47 -17.38 10.31
C PHE A 388 12.95 -17.58 9.97
N CYS A 389 13.39 -18.84 9.97
CA CYS A 389 14.71 -19.26 9.48
C CYS A 389 14.56 -20.02 8.16
N VAL A 390 15.48 -19.81 7.23
CA VAL A 390 15.46 -20.50 5.93
C VAL A 390 16.05 -21.90 6.09
N GLU A 391 15.36 -22.91 5.58
CA GLU A 391 15.86 -24.27 5.40
C GLU A 391 16.21 -24.50 3.92
N ASP A 392 17.02 -25.51 3.60
CA ASP A 392 17.37 -25.84 2.22
C ASP A 392 16.14 -26.05 1.32
N LYS A 393 15.09 -26.71 1.83
CA LYS A 393 13.81 -26.88 1.12
C LYS A 393 13.12 -25.54 0.81
N HIS A 394 13.20 -24.55 1.72
CA HIS A 394 12.64 -23.22 1.51
C HIS A 394 13.46 -22.44 0.47
N LEU A 395 14.79 -22.53 0.55
CA LEU A 395 15.70 -21.87 -0.38
C LEU A 395 15.45 -22.31 -1.83
N ARG A 396 15.29 -23.61 -2.09
CA ARG A 396 15.03 -24.15 -3.44
C ARG A 396 13.79 -23.54 -4.10
N VAL A 397 12.68 -23.42 -3.36
CA VAL A 397 11.43 -22.83 -3.87
C VAL A 397 11.59 -21.33 -4.08
N ILE A 398 12.26 -20.62 -3.16
CA ILE A 398 12.56 -19.18 -3.35
C ILE A 398 13.45 -18.96 -4.58
N THR A 399 14.45 -19.80 -4.83
CA THR A 399 15.31 -19.68 -6.02
C THR A 399 14.57 -19.90 -7.34
N ALA A 400 13.47 -20.66 -7.35
CA ALA A 400 12.65 -20.84 -8.57
C ALA A 400 11.97 -19.53 -9.02
N THR A 401 11.71 -18.58 -8.11
CA THR A 401 11.17 -17.24 -8.46
C THR A 401 12.10 -16.43 -9.37
N LEU A 402 13.38 -16.80 -9.43
CA LEU A 402 14.37 -16.19 -10.32
C LEU A 402 14.29 -16.70 -11.77
N GLU A 403 13.37 -17.62 -12.05
CA GLU A 403 13.10 -18.19 -13.38
C GLU A 403 11.69 -17.80 -13.89
N ASP A 404 10.99 -16.90 -13.18
CA ASP A 404 9.68 -16.37 -13.58
C ASP A 404 9.77 -15.62 -14.93
N GLN A 405 8.74 -15.73 -15.77
CA GLN A 405 8.66 -14.99 -17.03
C GLN A 405 8.63 -13.46 -16.81
N ASN A 406 8.01 -13.02 -15.72
CA ASN A 406 7.86 -11.61 -15.37
C ASN A 406 9.13 -11.05 -14.69
N ASN A 407 9.72 -10.02 -15.30
CA ASN A 407 10.94 -9.37 -14.80
C ASN A 407 10.76 -8.65 -13.44
N GLU A 408 9.57 -8.10 -13.16
CA GLU A 408 9.29 -7.51 -11.84
C GLU A 408 9.26 -8.58 -10.74
N LEU A 409 8.78 -9.80 -11.06
CA LEU A 409 8.78 -10.93 -10.12
C LEU A 409 10.18 -11.49 -9.91
N ARG A 410 10.99 -11.66 -10.97
CA ARG A 410 12.41 -12.02 -10.81
C ARG A 410 13.15 -10.97 -9.98
N HIS A 411 12.93 -9.68 -10.23
CA HIS A 411 13.53 -8.60 -9.42
C HIS A 411 13.10 -8.64 -7.95
N ALA A 412 11.83 -8.94 -7.66
CA ALA A 412 11.35 -9.16 -6.30
C ALA A 412 11.98 -10.41 -5.65
N GLY A 413 12.12 -11.50 -6.40
CA GLY A 413 12.80 -12.73 -5.97
C GLY A 413 14.28 -12.49 -5.65
N LEU A 414 14.99 -11.69 -6.45
CA LEU A 414 16.37 -11.27 -6.20
C LEU A 414 16.48 -10.47 -4.89
N LYS A 415 15.55 -9.54 -4.64
CA LYS A 415 15.45 -8.79 -3.38
C LYS A 415 15.21 -9.73 -2.19
N LEU A 416 14.24 -10.64 -2.29
CA LEU A 416 13.95 -11.68 -1.29
C LEU A 416 15.19 -12.51 -0.98
N LEU A 417 15.80 -13.15 -1.99
CA LEU A 417 17.01 -13.96 -1.80
C LEU A 417 18.14 -13.15 -1.12
N SER A 418 18.30 -11.88 -1.48
CA SER A 418 19.34 -11.02 -0.90
C SER A 418 19.10 -10.58 0.55
N SER A 419 17.87 -10.67 1.06
CA SER A 419 17.53 -10.37 2.46
C SER A 419 17.53 -11.59 3.39
N LEU A 420 17.57 -12.81 2.83
CA LEU A 420 17.59 -14.05 3.59
C LEU A 420 18.84 -14.17 4.46
N LYS A 421 18.66 -14.70 5.68
CA LYS A 421 19.75 -15.22 6.51
C LYS A 421 19.93 -16.70 6.18
N LEU A 422 21.01 -17.04 5.47
CA LEU A 422 21.36 -18.38 5.05
C LEU A 422 22.23 -19.04 6.13
N PRO A 423 21.74 -20.04 6.91
CA PRO A 423 22.43 -20.49 8.12
C PRO A 423 23.70 -21.32 7.88
N THR A 424 23.88 -21.85 6.67
CA THR A 424 24.99 -22.74 6.33
C THR A 424 25.76 -22.25 5.10
N LEU A 425 27.03 -22.66 5.01
CA LEU A 425 27.89 -22.38 3.86
C LEU A 425 27.30 -22.95 2.56
N VAL A 426 26.79 -24.19 2.58
CA VAL A 426 26.17 -24.86 1.41
C VAL A 426 24.95 -24.10 0.88
N MET A 427 24.12 -23.53 1.76
CA MET A 427 22.99 -22.69 1.34
C MET A 427 23.45 -21.37 0.73
N PHE A 428 24.53 -20.79 1.25
CA PHE A 428 25.16 -19.58 0.68
C PHE A 428 25.78 -19.86 -0.70
N GLU A 429 26.49 -20.98 -0.85
CA GLU A 429 27.03 -21.46 -2.13
C GLU A 429 25.92 -21.68 -3.17
N SER A 430 24.85 -22.38 -2.78
CA SER A 430 23.68 -22.64 -3.63
C SER A 430 22.99 -21.34 -4.11
N ALA A 431 22.84 -20.37 -3.21
CA ALA A 431 22.30 -19.04 -3.57
C ALA A 431 23.21 -18.29 -4.56
N VAL A 432 24.53 -18.31 -4.35
CA VAL A 432 25.51 -17.66 -5.23
C VAL A 432 25.57 -18.34 -6.60
N GLN A 433 25.58 -19.68 -6.64
CA GLN A 433 25.55 -20.44 -7.90
C GLN A 433 24.26 -20.20 -8.69
N THR A 434 23.11 -20.11 -8.01
CA THR A 434 21.84 -19.75 -8.66
C THR A 434 21.92 -18.34 -9.26
N LEU A 435 22.39 -17.36 -8.50
CA LEU A 435 22.54 -15.98 -8.98
C LEU A 435 23.48 -15.88 -10.19
N MET A 436 24.56 -16.66 -10.25
CA MET A 436 25.39 -16.77 -11.46
C MET A 436 24.59 -17.31 -12.65
N LYS A 437 23.85 -18.41 -12.49
CA LYS A 437 22.96 -18.98 -13.53
C LYS A 437 21.83 -18.06 -13.96
N CYS A 438 21.52 -17.01 -13.20
CA CYS A 438 20.58 -15.96 -13.59
C CYS A 438 21.22 -14.90 -14.51
N LEU A 439 22.54 -14.66 -14.43
CA LEU A 439 23.23 -13.81 -15.40
C LEU A 439 23.18 -14.42 -16.80
N ASP A 440 23.44 -15.73 -16.89
CA ASP A 440 23.49 -16.47 -18.15
C ASP A 440 22.11 -16.55 -18.82
N ARG A 441 21.06 -16.82 -18.01
CA ARG A 441 19.69 -17.04 -18.51
C ARG A 441 18.89 -15.74 -18.67
N HIS A 442 19.19 -14.71 -17.90
CA HIS A 442 18.46 -13.44 -17.88
C HIS A 442 19.40 -12.21 -17.88
N PRO A 443 20.16 -11.95 -18.97
CA PRO A 443 21.11 -10.84 -19.04
C PRO A 443 20.51 -9.46 -18.74
N GLN A 444 19.21 -9.28 -18.99
CA GLN A 444 18.48 -8.05 -18.67
C GLN A 444 18.44 -7.71 -17.17
N ASP A 445 18.48 -8.71 -16.28
CA ASP A 445 18.38 -8.49 -14.82
C ASP A 445 19.76 -8.34 -14.14
N ARG A 446 20.84 -8.34 -14.94
CA ARG A 446 22.26 -8.31 -14.53
C ARG A 446 22.58 -7.30 -13.43
N LYS A 447 22.04 -6.08 -13.52
CA LYS A 447 22.21 -5.05 -12.49
C LYS A 447 21.71 -5.53 -11.13
N ASN A 448 20.49 -6.08 -11.09
CA ASN A 448 19.85 -6.49 -9.85
C ASN A 448 20.43 -7.80 -9.30
N VAL A 449 20.95 -8.67 -10.17
CA VAL A 449 21.74 -9.84 -9.76
C VAL A 449 23.04 -9.41 -9.06
N TYR A 450 23.77 -8.43 -9.59
CA TYR A 450 24.95 -7.87 -8.91
C TYR A 450 24.61 -7.16 -7.59
N GLU A 451 23.49 -6.44 -7.52
CA GLU A 451 22.98 -5.86 -6.27
C GLU A 451 22.68 -6.95 -5.23
N ALA A 452 22.01 -8.05 -5.62
CA ALA A 452 21.71 -9.18 -4.75
C ALA A 452 22.96 -9.91 -4.24
N LEU A 453 23.93 -10.18 -5.12
CA LEU A 453 25.24 -10.76 -4.78
C LEU A 453 26.01 -9.89 -3.76
N LEU A 454 26.02 -8.57 -3.97
CA LEU A 454 26.65 -7.63 -3.05
C LEU A 454 25.95 -7.61 -1.67
N CYS A 455 24.62 -7.71 -1.63
CA CYS A 455 23.85 -7.78 -0.39
C CYS A 455 24.06 -9.10 0.36
N LEU A 456 24.01 -10.25 -0.32
CA LEU A 456 24.36 -11.55 0.26
C LEU A 456 25.78 -11.55 0.84
N GLY A 457 26.76 -11.03 0.10
CA GLY A 457 28.14 -10.96 0.54
C GLY A 457 28.38 -10.01 1.73
N LYS A 458 27.55 -8.98 1.89
CA LYS A 458 27.53 -8.12 3.10
C LYS A 458 26.93 -8.85 4.30
N GLY A 459 25.86 -9.62 4.10
CA GLY A 459 25.16 -10.35 5.17
C GLY A 459 25.94 -11.54 5.74
N HIS A 460 26.72 -12.24 4.90
CA HIS A 460 27.32 -13.54 5.23
C HIS A 460 28.86 -13.51 5.21
N GLY A 461 29.46 -12.50 5.83
CA GLY A 461 30.92 -12.28 5.80
C GLY A 461 31.78 -13.48 6.24
N SER A 462 31.27 -14.35 7.13
CA SER A 462 31.90 -15.61 7.52
C SER A 462 31.96 -16.64 6.38
N HIS A 463 30.86 -16.82 5.65
CA HIS A 463 30.79 -17.74 4.50
C HIS A 463 31.63 -17.22 3.32
N VAL A 464 31.64 -15.89 3.12
CA VAL A 464 32.49 -15.22 2.14
C VAL A 464 33.99 -15.42 2.43
N GLU A 465 34.41 -15.37 3.70
CA GLU A 465 35.81 -15.66 4.07
C GLU A 465 36.17 -17.16 3.93
N ALA A 466 35.21 -18.08 4.10
CA ALA A 466 35.43 -19.51 3.86
C ALA A 466 35.67 -19.82 2.38
N LEU A 467 34.86 -19.26 1.48
CA LEU A 467 34.96 -19.45 0.01
C LEU A 467 36.16 -18.73 -0.64
N LYS A 468 36.85 -17.87 0.11
CA LYS A 468 37.87 -16.93 -0.37
C LYS A 468 38.99 -17.57 -1.18
N SER A 469 39.47 -18.75 -0.79
CA SER A 469 40.55 -19.48 -1.48
C SER A 469 40.11 -20.00 -2.85
N GLU A 470 38.91 -20.56 -2.93
CA GLU A 470 38.33 -21.11 -4.17
C GLU A 470 37.98 -19.98 -5.15
N LEU A 471 37.28 -18.95 -4.65
CA LEU A 471 36.96 -17.71 -5.38
C LEU A 471 38.22 -17.06 -5.98
N LEU A 472 39.28 -16.88 -5.18
CA LEU A 472 40.56 -16.35 -5.66
C LEU A 472 41.27 -17.27 -6.67
N THR A 473 40.96 -18.56 -6.69
CA THR A 473 41.52 -19.52 -7.65
C THR A 473 40.77 -19.46 -8.99
N GLN A 474 39.44 -19.37 -8.96
CA GLN A 474 38.62 -19.15 -10.15
C GLN A 474 38.98 -17.84 -10.87
N VAL A 475 39.18 -16.73 -10.13
CA VAL A 475 39.64 -15.45 -10.72
C VAL A 475 41.03 -15.58 -11.36
N LYS A 476 41.98 -16.27 -10.72
CA LYS A 476 43.31 -16.51 -11.32
C LYS A 476 43.23 -17.33 -12.61
N PHE A 477 42.33 -18.32 -12.66
CA PHE A 477 42.13 -19.13 -13.87
C PHE A 477 41.56 -18.32 -15.03
N VAL A 478 40.59 -17.44 -14.77
CA VAL A 478 40.03 -16.52 -15.79
C VAL A 478 41.06 -15.47 -16.24
N VAL A 479 41.81 -14.87 -15.30
CA VAL A 479 42.80 -13.82 -15.63
C VAL A 479 44.04 -14.36 -16.35
N ASN A 480 44.39 -15.63 -16.15
CA ASN A 480 45.51 -16.29 -16.82
C ASN A 480 45.07 -17.18 -18.01
N GLY A 481 43.78 -17.19 -18.37
CA GLY A 481 43.21 -18.11 -19.34
C GLY A 481 43.11 -17.53 -20.74
N GLU A 482 44.12 -17.76 -21.58
CA GLU A 482 44.11 -17.37 -23.00
C GLU A 482 43.06 -18.17 -23.79
N LYS A 483 41.86 -17.59 -23.94
CA LYS A 483 40.92 -17.90 -25.04
C LYS A 483 40.38 -16.59 -25.62
N GLY A 484 40.23 -16.56 -26.95
CA GLY A 484 40.09 -15.32 -27.71
C GLY A 484 38.80 -14.55 -27.45
N LEU A 485 38.93 -13.22 -27.41
CA LEU A 485 37.84 -12.22 -27.30
C LEU A 485 37.25 -11.93 -28.70
N ASP A 486 36.98 -12.99 -29.47
CA ASP A 486 36.86 -12.92 -30.94
C ASP A 486 35.40 -12.77 -31.44
N ASP A 487 34.39 -12.81 -30.57
CA ASP A 487 32.99 -12.53 -30.97
C ASP A 487 32.74 -10.99 -30.97
N PRO A 488 32.32 -10.38 -32.10
CA PRO A 488 31.95 -8.96 -32.15
C PRO A 488 30.82 -8.57 -31.17
N SER A 489 29.98 -9.51 -30.76
CA SER A 489 28.91 -9.36 -29.76
C SER A 489 29.48 -9.23 -28.34
N GLU A 490 30.52 -10.02 -28.04
CA GLU A 490 31.31 -9.91 -26.82
C GLU A 490 32.13 -8.62 -26.79
N MET A 491 32.65 -8.14 -27.93
CA MET A 491 33.43 -6.89 -27.98
C MET A 491 32.57 -5.62 -28.00
N LEU A 492 31.37 -5.64 -28.59
CA LEU A 492 30.37 -4.60 -28.33
C LEU A 492 30.00 -4.58 -26.84
N SER A 493 29.90 -5.77 -26.24
CA SER A 493 29.83 -5.98 -24.78
C SER A 493 31.19 -5.93 -24.06
N CYS A 494 32.26 -5.46 -24.70
CA CYS A 494 33.55 -5.01 -24.12
C CYS A 494 33.49 -3.55 -23.68
N LYS A 495 33.34 -2.71 -24.70
CA LYS A 495 33.43 -1.24 -24.64
C LYS A 495 32.47 -0.62 -23.62
N ARG A 496 31.29 -1.21 -23.51
CA ARG A 496 30.12 -0.67 -22.84
C ARG A 496 30.18 -0.76 -21.30
N ILE A 497 30.65 -1.84 -20.64
CA ILE A 497 30.72 -1.87 -19.15
C ILE A 497 31.57 -0.72 -18.56
N THR A 498 32.59 -0.31 -19.31
CA THR A 498 33.41 0.87 -19.02
C THR A 498 32.69 2.20 -19.22
N ASP A 499 31.80 2.31 -20.22
CA ASP A 499 30.96 3.50 -20.41
C ASP A 499 29.94 3.60 -19.26
N PHE A 500 29.31 2.48 -18.89
CA PHE A 500 28.34 2.27 -17.80
C PHE A 500 28.82 2.69 -16.38
N THR A 501 30.08 3.09 -16.22
CA THR A 501 30.69 3.46 -14.93
C THR A 501 31.31 4.88 -14.91
N LYS A 502 31.03 5.75 -15.89
CA LYS A 502 31.59 7.12 -15.98
C LYS A 502 30.72 8.26 -15.42
N GLU A 503 29.39 8.16 -15.53
CA GLU A 503 28.41 9.15 -15.05
C GLU A 503 27.63 8.58 -13.83
N HIS A 504 26.37 8.18 -14.03
CA HIS A 504 25.79 7.09 -13.21
C HIS A 504 26.56 5.75 -13.41
N ALA A 505 26.64 5.17 -14.61
CA ALA A 505 26.33 5.68 -15.97
C ALA A 505 25.33 4.81 -16.78
N PRO A 506 24.97 5.22 -18.01
CA PRO A 506 24.34 4.37 -19.03
C PRO A 506 25.38 3.66 -19.92
N ALA A 507 24.91 2.79 -20.84
CA ALA A 507 25.67 2.12 -21.90
C ALA A 507 26.48 0.87 -21.49
N GLU A 508 25.83 -0.05 -20.75
CA GLU A 508 26.10 -1.49 -20.47
C GLU A 508 26.13 -2.45 -21.69
N SER A 509 26.61 -3.71 -21.67
CA SER A 509 27.42 -4.56 -20.76
C SER A 509 28.89 -4.65 -21.25
N GLY A 510 29.86 -5.47 -20.84
CA GLY A 510 30.17 -6.64 -19.99
C GLY A 510 31.73 -6.71 -19.89
N ASP A 511 32.48 -7.73 -19.50
CA ASP A 511 32.28 -9.03 -18.84
C ASP A 511 33.67 -9.50 -18.31
N SER A 512 33.84 -10.52 -17.46
CA SER A 512 32.85 -11.32 -16.70
C SER A 512 33.25 -11.52 -15.23
N SER A 513 34.56 -11.53 -14.89
CA SER A 513 35.22 -11.83 -13.59
C SER A 513 34.73 -11.05 -12.33
N SER A 514 33.72 -10.21 -12.51
CA SER A 514 33.17 -9.20 -11.61
C SER A 514 32.47 -9.73 -10.35
N THR A 515 31.63 -10.77 -10.41
CA THR A 515 30.93 -11.29 -9.21
C THR A 515 31.91 -11.68 -8.12
N VAL A 516 32.92 -12.47 -8.50
CA VAL A 516 33.95 -12.91 -7.56
C VAL A 516 34.76 -11.73 -7.05
N LEU A 517 35.08 -10.76 -7.91
CA LEU A 517 35.75 -9.52 -7.51
C LEU A 517 34.96 -8.69 -6.49
N ILE A 518 33.63 -8.61 -6.62
CA ILE A 518 32.75 -7.92 -5.66
C ILE A 518 32.71 -8.69 -4.33
N MET A 519 32.54 -10.01 -4.38
CA MET A 519 32.58 -10.86 -3.18
C MET A 519 33.95 -10.81 -2.49
N VAL A 520 35.06 -10.81 -3.23
CA VAL A 520 36.43 -10.67 -2.71
C VAL A 520 36.69 -9.27 -2.17
N GLN A 521 36.20 -8.19 -2.80
CA GLN A 521 36.27 -6.85 -2.23
C GLN A 521 35.49 -6.74 -0.91
N GLN A 522 34.33 -7.40 -0.82
CA GLN A 522 33.53 -7.44 0.40
C GLN A 522 34.20 -8.34 1.47
N ALA A 523 34.80 -9.47 1.09
CA ALA A 523 35.65 -10.32 1.94
C ALA A 523 36.77 -9.49 2.57
N ILE A 524 37.57 -8.81 1.75
CA ILE A 524 38.68 -7.96 2.16
C ILE A 524 38.18 -6.82 3.08
N LYS A 525 37.03 -6.20 2.80
CA LYS A 525 36.43 -5.18 3.67
C LYS A 525 35.92 -5.75 5.00
N CYS A 526 35.43 -6.99 5.04
CA CYS A 526 35.03 -7.68 6.27
C CYS A 526 36.24 -8.10 7.11
N ALA A 527 37.24 -8.77 6.52
CA ALA A 527 38.48 -9.18 7.19
C ALA A 527 39.24 -7.99 7.78
N LEU A 528 39.28 -6.85 7.08
CA LEU A 528 39.90 -5.61 7.58
C LEU A 528 39.10 -4.94 8.72
N ARG A 529 37.82 -5.29 8.93
CA ARG A 529 36.98 -4.80 10.03
C ARG A 529 36.92 -5.75 11.23
N ALA A 530 37.08 -7.06 11.01
CA ALA A 530 36.97 -8.07 12.07
C ALA A 530 38.15 -8.11 13.05
N GLY A 531 39.30 -7.51 12.69
CA GLY A 531 40.49 -7.40 13.56
C GLY A 531 41.28 -8.70 13.78
N SER A 532 40.66 -9.86 13.53
CA SER A 532 41.20 -11.21 13.74
C SER A 532 42.21 -11.66 12.68
N VAL A 533 43.38 -11.00 12.62
CA VAL A 533 44.52 -11.44 11.80
C VAL A 533 45.70 -11.82 12.70
N SER A 534 45.61 -13.04 13.26
CA SER A 534 46.54 -13.57 14.28
C SER A 534 47.77 -14.30 13.72
N ASN A 535 47.84 -14.54 12.40
CA ASN A 535 48.93 -15.31 11.79
C ASN A 535 49.52 -14.58 10.56
N ASP A 536 50.84 -14.50 10.47
CA ASP A 536 51.54 -13.74 9.42
C ASP A 536 51.30 -14.29 8.00
N ASN A 537 51.01 -15.59 7.85
CA ASN A 537 50.65 -16.16 6.54
C ASN A 537 49.33 -15.60 5.99
N GLN A 538 48.40 -15.20 6.88
CA GLN A 538 47.18 -14.46 6.51
C GLN A 538 47.51 -13.01 6.18
N ARG A 539 48.48 -12.37 6.86
CA ARG A 539 48.96 -11.03 6.50
C ARG A 539 49.63 -11.01 5.13
N GLU A 540 50.43 -12.03 4.80
CA GLU A 540 51.04 -12.22 3.48
C GLU A 540 49.95 -12.38 2.40
N THR A 541 48.93 -13.20 2.68
CA THR A 541 47.78 -13.40 1.77
C THR A 541 46.97 -12.11 1.58
N ILE A 542 46.71 -11.35 2.65
CA ILE A 542 46.02 -10.04 2.59
C ILE A 542 46.89 -8.99 1.88
N ARG A 543 48.22 -9.02 2.05
CA ARG A 543 49.20 -8.17 1.35
C ARG A 543 49.23 -8.50 -0.15
N GLY A 544 49.15 -9.78 -0.52
CA GLY A 544 48.98 -10.26 -1.89
C GLY A 544 47.65 -9.79 -2.49
N CYS A 545 46.53 -10.00 -1.78
CA CYS A 545 45.22 -9.53 -2.21
C CYS A 545 45.15 -8.00 -2.35
N LYS A 546 45.81 -7.23 -1.46
CA LYS A 546 45.98 -5.78 -1.60
C LYS A 546 46.85 -5.42 -2.82
N LYS A 547 47.90 -6.18 -3.14
CA LYS A 547 48.68 -5.99 -4.37
C LYS A 547 47.82 -6.23 -5.60
N SER A 548 47.00 -7.28 -5.63
CA SER A 548 46.04 -7.53 -6.72
C SER A 548 44.97 -6.43 -6.81
N LEU A 549 44.44 -5.96 -5.68
CA LEU A 549 43.51 -4.82 -5.66
C LEU A 549 44.17 -3.54 -6.19
N LEU A 550 45.43 -3.26 -5.80
CA LEU A 550 46.21 -2.12 -6.32
C LEU A 550 46.60 -2.27 -7.80
N VAL A 551 46.57 -3.48 -8.36
CA VAL A 551 46.70 -3.74 -9.80
C VAL A 551 45.35 -3.50 -10.53
N LEU A 552 44.23 -3.72 -9.86
CA LEU A 552 42.88 -3.39 -10.33
C LEU A 552 42.46 -1.92 -10.10
N GLU A 553 43.08 -1.21 -9.14
CA GLU A 553 42.98 0.24 -8.98
C GLU A 553 43.94 0.98 -9.94
N ARG A 554 44.96 0.29 -10.47
CA ARG A 554 45.91 0.85 -11.44
C ARG A 554 45.28 1.18 -12.79
N THR A 555 44.19 0.50 -13.17
CA THR A 555 43.45 0.75 -14.42
C THR A 555 42.55 1.99 -14.38
N SER A 556 42.39 2.69 -13.24
CA SER A 556 41.54 3.90 -13.18
C SER A 556 42.26 5.24 -12.98
N LEU A 557 43.44 5.29 -12.33
CA LEU A 557 44.12 6.58 -12.06
C LEU A 557 45.64 6.64 -12.33
N VAL A 558 46.34 5.51 -12.46
CA VAL A 558 47.80 5.55 -12.70
C VAL A 558 48.13 5.95 -14.13
N ASN A 559 47.35 5.49 -15.12
CA ASN A 559 47.61 5.80 -16.52
C ASN A 559 47.38 7.29 -16.85
N LEU A 560 46.44 7.98 -16.22
CA LEU A 560 46.23 9.42 -16.49
C LEU A 560 47.37 10.28 -15.91
N GLY A 561 47.90 9.90 -14.75
CA GLY A 561 49.07 10.56 -14.16
C GLY A 561 50.36 10.30 -14.93
N LEU A 562 50.57 9.08 -15.43
CA LEU A 562 51.73 8.74 -16.24
C LEU A 562 51.64 9.34 -17.65
N LEU A 563 50.52 9.23 -18.37
CA LEU A 563 50.36 9.92 -19.66
C LEU A 563 50.56 11.43 -19.53
N TYR A 564 50.15 12.07 -18.43
CA TYR A 564 50.40 13.50 -18.24
C TYR A 564 51.91 13.82 -18.08
N MET A 565 52.65 12.99 -17.33
CA MET A 565 54.10 13.12 -17.17
C MET A 565 54.87 12.78 -18.46
N ASP A 566 54.44 11.74 -19.20
CA ASP A 566 55.03 11.32 -20.47
C ASP A 566 54.72 12.34 -21.58
N CYS A 567 53.52 12.92 -21.61
CA CYS A 567 53.21 14.06 -22.47
C CYS A 567 54.06 15.29 -22.13
N LEU A 568 54.30 15.58 -20.84
CA LEU A 568 55.21 16.67 -20.45
C LEU A 568 56.66 16.39 -20.85
N GLN A 569 57.13 15.14 -20.76
CA GLN A 569 58.46 14.76 -21.25
C GLN A 569 58.56 14.82 -22.77
N LEU A 570 57.53 14.40 -23.52
CA LEU A 570 57.48 14.52 -24.99
C LEU A 570 57.44 15.97 -25.45
N VAL A 571 56.70 16.85 -24.77
CA VAL A 571 56.68 18.29 -25.04
C VAL A 571 58.04 18.94 -24.70
N ALA A 572 58.71 18.51 -23.63
CA ALA A 572 60.06 18.96 -23.29
C ALA A 572 61.12 18.47 -24.30
N GLN A 573 61.04 17.22 -24.75
CA GLN A 573 61.97 16.62 -25.72
C GLN A 573 61.85 17.23 -27.12
N LYS A 574 60.67 17.75 -27.50
CA LYS A 574 60.43 18.29 -28.85
C LYS A 574 60.74 19.79 -29.02
N ASN A 575 61.08 20.49 -27.93
CA ASN A 575 61.39 21.94 -27.93
C ASN A 575 62.81 22.25 -27.41
N SER A 576 63.82 21.50 -27.86
CA SER A 576 65.24 21.75 -27.59
C SER A 576 65.83 22.95 -28.36
N ALA A 577 65.02 23.98 -28.65
CA ALA A 577 65.36 25.11 -29.53
C ALA A 577 64.81 26.47 -29.06
N LYS A 578 65.32 26.94 -27.90
CA LYS A 578 65.26 28.33 -27.38
C LYS A 578 63.92 28.81 -26.76
N GLU A 579 64.07 29.78 -25.87
CA GLU A 579 63.04 30.48 -25.07
C GLU A 579 62.29 31.57 -25.88
N PRO A 580 61.32 32.34 -25.33
CA PRO A 580 60.67 32.28 -24.00
C PRO A 580 59.13 32.39 -23.98
N ASP A 581 58.44 31.65 -23.10
CA ASP A 581 57.07 32.01 -22.65
C ASP A 581 56.72 31.48 -21.23
N HIS A 582 57.73 31.34 -20.36
CA HIS A 582 57.61 30.68 -19.05
C HIS A 582 56.59 31.32 -18.09
N GLN A 583 56.26 32.61 -18.25
CA GLN A 583 55.33 33.33 -17.36
C GLN A 583 53.89 32.78 -17.46
N LYS A 584 53.43 32.36 -18.65
CA LYS A 584 52.08 31.78 -18.80
C LYS A 584 51.95 30.47 -18.03
N LEU A 585 52.95 29.59 -18.12
CA LEU A 585 52.99 28.30 -17.44
C LEU A 585 52.97 28.45 -15.92
N GLY A 586 53.74 29.40 -15.37
CA GLY A 586 53.72 29.74 -13.94
C GLY A 586 52.33 30.20 -13.46
N SER A 587 51.61 30.99 -14.27
CA SER A 587 50.25 31.44 -13.92
C SER A 587 49.21 30.33 -13.84
N VAL A 588 49.42 29.21 -14.54
CA VAL A 588 48.52 28.04 -14.53
C VAL A 588 48.86 27.13 -13.34
N LEU A 589 50.15 26.87 -13.11
CA LEU A 589 50.63 26.12 -11.94
C LEU A 589 50.20 26.77 -10.62
N GLY A 590 50.33 28.10 -10.50
CA GLY A 590 49.88 28.84 -9.31
C GLY A 590 48.37 28.74 -9.06
N ARG A 591 47.55 28.73 -10.13
CA ARG A 591 46.08 28.55 -10.04
C ARG A 591 45.70 27.12 -9.67
N MET A 592 46.42 26.10 -10.14
CA MET A 592 46.21 24.73 -9.67
C MET A 592 46.60 24.56 -8.20
N GLN A 593 47.65 25.24 -7.73
CA GLN A 593 48.11 25.15 -6.36
C GLN A 593 47.11 25.72 -5.35
N THR A 594 46.39 26.80 -5.70
CA THR A 594 45.26 27.29 -4.89
C THR A 594 44.10 26.29 -4.84
N CYS A 595 43.72 25.66 -5.96
CA CYS A 595 42.68 24.61 -5.95
C CYS A 595 43.02 23.44 -5.01
N PHE A 596 44.26 22.96 -5.01
CA PHE A 596 44.68 21.89 -4.09
C PHE A 596 44.78 22.32 -2.62
N SER A 597 44.99 23.62 -2.34
CA SER A 597 45.03 24.12 -0.95
C SER A 597 43.67 24.05 -0.25
N GLY A 598 42.56 24.17 -1.00
CA GLY A 598 41.19 24.14 -0.45
C GLY A 598 40.78 22.82 0.21
N PHE A 599 41.29 21.69 -0.27
CA PHE A 599 40.96 20.36 0.27
C PHE A 599 41.74 19.98 1.55
N SER A 600 42.69 20.80 2.00
CA SER A 600 43.51 20.52 3.19
C SER A 600 42.93 21.05 4.50
N ALA A 601 41.85 21.84 4.44
CA ALA A 601 41.38 22.66 5.57
C ALA A 601 40.43 21.95 6.56
N SER A 602 39.87 20.77 6.24
CA SER A 602 38.86 20.10 7.07
C SER A 602 39.20 18.64 7.39
N GLY A 603 39.88 18.41 8.54
CA GLY A 603 39.70 17.16 9.31
C GLY A 603 40.82 16.11 9.34
N GLY A 604 42.02 16.36 8.78
CA GLY A 604 43.10 15.36 8.73
C GLY A 604 44.31 15.60 9.64
N ARG A 605 44.25 15.28 10.95
CA ARG A 605 45.45 15.36 11.83
C ARG A 605 46.29 14.07 11.86
N ARG A 606 47.38 14.12 11.10
CA ARG A 606 48.72 13.52 11.37
C ARG A 606 48.81 12.02 11.69
N LEU A 607 49.67 11.35 10.93
CA LEU A 607 51.01 10.98 11.43
C LEU A 607 52.02 10.96 10.27
N ARG A 608 53.30 11.23 10.55
CA ARG A 608 54.36 11.38 9.53
C ARG A 608 55.25 10.14 9.45
N ALA A 609 55.55 9.70 8.23
CA ALA A 609 56.86 9.17 7.87
C ALA A 609 57.10 9.39 6.36
N ARG A 610 58.28 9.84 5.96
CA ARG A 610 58.79 9.81 4.57
C ARG A 610 60.31 9.54 4.60
N PRO A 611 60.89 8.95 3.53
CA PRO A 611 62.21 8.34 3.59
C PRO A 611 63.38 9.29 3.23
N ALA A 612 64.58 8.72 3.41
CA ALA A 612 65.93 9.21 3.15
C ALA A 612 66.18 9.98 1.83
N LEU A 613 67.32 10.68 1.77
CA LEU A 613 68.49 10.23 0.96
C LEU A 613 69.80 10.98 1.33
N LEU A 614 70.88 10.18 1.43
CA LEU A 614 72.31 10.44 1.15
C LEU A 614 73.17 11.55 1.82
N SER A 615 74.45 11.20 1.92
CA SER A 615 75.68 12.02 1.95
C SER A 615 75.87 13.11 3.04
N ALA A 616 76.49 12.72 4.15
CA ALA A 616 77.85 13.17 4.50
C ALA A 616 78.40 12.28 5.64
N GLY A 617 79.66 11.86 5.57
CA GLY A 617 80.29 11.09 6.64
C GLY A 617 81.23 11.95 7.47
N PHE A 618 81.13 11.87 8.81
CA PHE A 618 82.25 12.22 9.71
C PHE A 618 82.18 11.42 11.01
N ASN A 619 83.35 11.03 11.52
CA ASN A 619 83.48 10.35 12.82
C ASN A 619 83.42 11.35 13.98
N SER A 620 82.58 11.10 14.99
CA SER A 620 82.96 11.40 16.38
C SER A 620 82.12 10.63 17.42
N ARG A 621 82.84 10.03 18.37
CA ARG A 621 82.36 9.44 19.64
C ARG A 621 81.53 10.44 20.46
N GLY A 622 80.65 9.96 21.34
CA GLY A 622 80.32 10.74 22.55
C GLY A 622 79.01 10.44 23.28
N LYS A 623 79.04 9.44 24.18
CA LYS A 623 78.09 9.19 25.30
C LYS A 623 76.60 9.02 24.94
#